data_AF-A0A174QG55-F1
#
_entry.id   AF-A0A174QG55-F1
#
_cell.length_a   1.000
_cell.length_b   1.000
_cell.length_c   1.000
_cell.angle_alpha   90.00
_cell.angle_beta   90.00
_cell.angle_gamma   90.00
#
_symmetry.space_group_name_H-M   'P 1'
#
loop_
_entity.id
_entity.type
_entity.pdbx_description
1 polymer ?
#
loop_
_entity_poly.entity_id
_entity_poly.type
_entity_poly.pdbx_seq_one_letter_code
_entity_poly.pdbx_strand_id
1 'polypeptide(L)'
;MKLFLYLIALFNVLLSCSCSSRISYENYENKKYKITLKQKSNIIVGFIISNKETNSKLAFTPSLIMIDGEIPEGSLRSDYNSTDETELYQCDSTYCIDTDSISIAFALEVLNHKRLDLLICNSQLQDYKDENCTLLKQSK
;
A
#
# COMPACT_ATOMS: atom_id res chain seq x y z
N MET A 1 39.23 33.49 -9.41
CA MET A 1 37.81 33.85 -9.11
C MET A 1 36.79 33.28 -10.10
N LYS A 2 37.03 33.29 -11.41
CA LYS A 2 36.08 32.76 -12.41
C LYS A 2 35.80 31.25 -12.26
N LEU A 3 36.82 30.42 -11.98
CA LEU A 3 36.68 28.97 -11.83
C LEU A 3 35.77 28.56 -10.64
N PHE A 4 35.79 29.35 -9.56
CA PHE A 4 35.00 29.10 -8.35
C PHE A 4 33.50 29.34 -8.60
N LEU A 5 33.15 30.34 -9.40
CA LEU A 5 31.77 30.63 -9.82
C LEU A 5 31.19 29.51 -10.71
N TYR A 6 32.01 28.91 -11.60
CA TYR A 6 31.58 27.76 -12.40
C TYR A 6 31.33 26.51 -11.54
N LEU A 7 32.15 26.28 -10.50
CA LEU A 7 31.94 25.15 -9.58
C LEU A 7 30.63 25.28 -8.79
N ILE A 8 30.33 26.49 -8.30
CA ILE A 8 29.09 26.78 -7.55
C ILE A 8 27.87 26.64 -8.48
N ALA A 9 27.96 27.10 -9.72
CA ALA A 9 26.89 26.92 -10.70
C ALA A 9 26.64 25.44 -11.03
N LEU A 10 27.71 24.64 -11.19
CA LEU A 10 27.60 23.21 -11.43
C LEU A 10 26.97 22.47 -10.23
N PHE A 11 27.36 22.84 -9.01
CA PHE A 11 26.81 22.25 -7.77
C PHE A 11 25.33 22.56 -7.60
N ASN A 12 24.89 23.78 -7.92
CA ASN A 12 23.47 24.17 -7.89
C ASN A 12 22.64 23.45 -8.97
N VAL A 13 23.19 23.22 -10.17
CA VAL A 13 22.53 22.42 -11.21
C VAL A 13 22.43 20.95 -10.79
N LEU A 14 23.48 20.38 -10.18
CA LEU A 14 23.49 19.01 -9.65
C LEU A 14 22.49 18.82 -8.51
N LEU A 15 22.33 19.79 -7.60
CA LEU A 15 21.32 19.79 -6.54
C LEU A 15 19.88 19.86 -7.09
N SER A 16 19.66 20.56 -8.20
CA SER A 16 18.33 20.63 -8.84
C SER A 16 17.92 19.34 -9.57
N CYS A 17 18.86 18.43 -9.85
CA CYS A 17 18.60 17.17 -10.53
C CYS A 17 18.17 16.02 -9.59
N SER A 18 18.13 16.22 -8.27
CA SER A 18 17.95 15.12 -7.30
C SER A 18 16.52 14.88 -6.78
N CYS A 19 15.50 15.59 -7.26
CA CYS A 19 14.12 15.44 -6.74
C CYS A 19 13.03 15.16 -7.79
N SER A 20 13.34 14.40 -8.85
CA SER A 20 12.24 13.75 -9.59
C SER A 20 11.78 12.53 -8.80
N SER A 21 10.84 12.74 -7.88
CA SER A 21 10.16 11.65 -7.16
C SER A 21 9.39 10.81 -8.19
N ARG A 22 9.99 9.69 -8.62
CA ARG A 22 9.38 8.79 -9.61
C ARG A 22 8.09 8.24 -9.02
N ILE A 23 7.00 8.38 -9.77
CA ILE A 23 5.73 7.74 -9.44
C ILE A 23 5.83 6.28 -9.88
N SER A 24 5.53 5.35 -8.98
CA SER A 24 5.42 3.92 -9.27
C SER A 24 4.01 3.42 -8.98
N TYR A 25 3.68 2.29 -9.61
CA TYR A 25 2.41 1.60 -9.40
C TYR A 25 2.68 0.13 -9.12
N GLU A 26 2.01 -0.40 -8.09
CA GLU A 26 2.06 -1.80 -7.72
C GLU A 26 0.65 -2.38 -7.72
N ASN A 27 0.51 -3.61 -8.21
CA ASN A 27 -0.77 -4.28 -8.29
C ASN A 27 -0.79 -5.48 -7.37
N TYR A 28 -1.87 -5.61 -6.61
CA TYR A 28 -2.17 -6.73 -5.75
C TYR A 28 -3.53 -7.28 -6.14
N GLU A 29 -3.64 -8.60 -6.26
CA GLU A 29 -4.88 -9.23 -6.70
C GLU A 29 -5.20 -10.49 -5.91
N ASN A 30 -6.49 -10.77 -5.76
CA ASN A 30 -7.00 -12.10 -5.47
C ASN A 30 -8.12 -12.46 -6.48
N LYS A 31 -8.97 -13.42 -6.14
CA LYS A 31 -10.10 -13.82 -7.01
C LYS A 31 -11.14 -12.71 -7.19
N LYS A 32 -11.37 -11.90 -6.15
CA LYS A 32 -12.47 -10.93 -6.07
C LYS A 32 -12.03 -9.49 -6.29
N TYR A 33 -10.89 -9.08 -5.73
CA TYR A 33 -10.42 -7.70 -5.76
C TYR A 33 -9.07 -7.56 -6.45
N LYS A 34 -8.89 -6.37 -7.04
CA LYS A 34 -7.60 -5.83 -7.48
C LYS A 34 -7.36 -4.50 -6.79
N ILE A 35 -6.21 -4.35 -6.16
CA ILE A 35 -5.73 -3.08 -5.62
C ILE A 35 -4.52 -2.62 -6.42
N THR A 36 -4.58 -1.38 -6.91
CA THR A 36 -3.43 -0.69 -7.51
C THR A 36 -2.98 0.40 -6.56
N LEU A 37 -1.79 0.26 -5.98
CA LEU A 37 -1.16 1.27 -5.15
C LEU A 37 -0.42 2.27 -6.03
N LYS A 38 -0.59 3.56 -5.75
CA LYS A 38 0.18 4.66 -6.34
C LYS A 38 1.19 5.14 -5.31
N GLN A 39 2.47 5.03 -5.66
CA GLN A 39 3.57 5.38 -4.77
C GLN A 39 4.35 6.56 -5.33
N LYS A 40 4.86 7.41 -4.43
CA LYS A 40 5.79 8.51 -4.73
C LYS A 40 6.94 8.42 -3.72
N SER A 41 8.15 8.15 -4.20
CA SER A 41 9.31 7.93 -3.33
C SER A 41 9.05 6.87 -2.24
N ASN A 42 8.46 5.74 -2.62
CA ASN A 42 8.05 4.61 -1.75
C ASN A 42 6.91 4.91 -0.75
N ILE A 43 6.38 6.13 -0.71
CA ILE A 43 5.21 6.48 0.10
C ILE A 43 3.96 6.21 -0.72
N ILE A 44 2.97 5.52 -0.15
CA ILE A 44 1.65 5.37 -0.78
C ILE A 44 0.92 6.69 -0.70
N VAL A 45 0.61 7.26 -1.87
CA VAL A 45 -0.09 8.54 -2.01
C VAL A 45 -1.50 8.38 -2.57
N GLY A 46 -1.90 7.14 -2.89
CA GLY A 46 -3.22 6.81 -3.37
C GLY A 46 -3.36 5.32 -3.66
N PHE A 47 -4.59 4.84 -3.75
CA PHE A 47 -4.88 3.51 -4.25
C PHE A 47 -6.19 3.47 -5.04
N ILE A 48 -6.32 2.44 -5.87
CA ILE A 48 -7.56 2.11 -6.59
C ILE A 48 -7.93 0.68 -6.20
N ILE A 49 -9.15 0.48 -5.70
CA ILE A 49 -9.72 -0.85 -5.47
C ILE A 49 -10.77 -1.16 -6.53
N SER A 50 -10.62 -2.29 -7.20
CA SER A 50 -11.54 -2.77 -8.25
C SER A 50 -12.17 -4.09 -7.82
N ASN A 51 -13.49 -4.21 -7.92
CA ASN A 51 -14.17 -5.50 -7.89
C ASN A 51 -14.02 -6.16 -9.27
N LYS A 52 -13.48 -7.37 -9.33
CA LYS A 52 -13.19 -8.10 -10.58
C LYS A 52 -14.45 -8.71 -11.21
N GLU A 53 -15.48 -8.99 -10.42
CA GLU A 53 -16.76 -9.52 -10.90
C GLU A 53 -17.61 -8.42 -11.57
N THR A 54 -17.72 -7.26 -10.92
CA THR A 54 -18.60 -6.17 -11.39
C THR A 54 -17.88 -5.07 -12.16
N ASN A 55 -16.54 -5.07 -12.17
CA ASN A 55 -15.67 -4.04 -12.75
C ASN A 55 -15.81 -2.64 -12.11
N SER A 56 -16.53 -2.52 -10.99
CA SER A 56 -16.61 -1.29 -10.21
C SER A 56 -15.25 -0.91 -9.65
N LYS A 57 -14.98 0.40 -9.59
CA LYS A 57 -13.70 0.97 -9.16
C LYS A 57 -13.93 2.13 -8.20
N LEU A 58 -13.17 2.13 -7.11
CA LEU A 58 -13.08 3.26 -6.19
C LEU A 58 -11.61 3.68 -6.09
N ALA A 59 -11.38 4.98 -6.01
CA ALA A 59 -10.05 5.55 -5.88
C ALA A 59 -10.00 6.48 -4.67
N PHE A 60 -8.99 6.32 -3.83
CA PHE A 60 -8.86 7.10 -2.61
C PHE A 60 -7.40 7.50 -2.35
N THR A 61 -7.24 8.53 -1.52
CA THR A 61 -5.97 8.85 -0.87
C THR A 61 -6.03 8.30 0.56
N PRO A 62 -5.24 7.27 0.90
CA PRO A 62 -5.27 6.70 2.23
C PRO A 62 -4.55 7.59 3.23
N SER A 63 -4.98 7.52 4.49
CA SER A 63 -4.24 8.01 5.64
C SER A 63 -3.37 6.89 6.20
N LEU A 64 -2.10 7.20 6.50
CA LEU A 64 -1.22 6.28 7.23
C LEU A 64 -1.61 6.29 8.71
N ILE A 65 -1.91 5.12 9.28
CA ILE A 65 -2.32 5.01 10.69
C ILE A 65 -1.13 4.60 11.57
N MET A 66 -0.37 3.58 11.16
CA MET A 66 0.75 3.04 11.93
C MET A 66 1.90 2.61 11.02
N ILE A 67 3.11 2.77 11.54
CA ILE A 67 4.34 2.09 11.10
C ILE A 67 4.66 1.12 12.25
N ASP A 68 4.86 -0.17 11.97
CA ASP A 68 5.09 -1.27 12.94
C ASP A 68 3.88 -1.73 13.78
N GLY A 69 2.85 -2.29 13.15
CA GLY A 69 1.71 -2.92 13.86
C GLY A 69 1.91 -4.43 14.07
N GLU A 70 2.00 -4.88 15.33
CA GLU A 70 1.85 -6.30 15.68
C GLU A 70 0.43 -6.78 15.33
N ILE A 71 0.29 -7.98 14.75
CA ILE A 71 -1.04 -8.60 14.57
C ILE A 71 -1.57 -9.00 15.96
N PRO A 72 -2.81 -8.66 16.32
CA PRO A 72 -3.40 -9.07 17.60
C PRO A 72 -3.47 -10.60 17.73
N GLU A 73 -3.05 -11.12 18.90
CA GLU A 73 -3.24 -12.52 19.29
C GLU A 73 -4.70 -12.95 19.11
N GLY A 74 -4.92 -14.18 18.63
CA GLY A 74 -6.26 -14.72 18.36
C GLY A 74 -6.82 -14.41 16.96
N SER A 75 -6.00 -13.89 16.05
CA SER A 75 -6.35 -13.74 14.63
C SER A 75 -6.80 -15.07 14.01
N LEU A 76 -7.88 -15.03 13.21
CA LEU A 76 -8.40 -16.18 12.45
C LEU A 76 -7.46 -16.66 11.33
N ARG A 77 -6.29 -16.03 11.19
CA ARG A 77 -5.24 -16.35 10.23
C ARG A 77 -4.51 -17.63 10.64
N SER A 78 -4.68 -18.68 9.84
CA SER A 78 -4.03 -19.98 10.06
C SER A 78 -2.51 -19.93 9.92
N ASP A 79 -1.99 -18.97 9.16
CA ASP A 79 -0.55 -18.77 8.90
C ASP A 79 0.16 -18.01 10.02
N TYR A 80 -0.53 -17.12 10.75
CA TYR A 80 0.02 -16.47 11.94
C TYR A 80 0.13 -17.43 13.14
N ASN A 81 -0.84 -18.35 13.25
CA ASN A 81 -0.83 -19.40 14.27
C ASN A 81 0.00 -20.63 13.86
N SER A 82 0.71 -20.56 12.73
CA SER A 82 1.60 -21.63 12.28
C SER A 82 2.88 -21.61 13.11
N THR A 83 3.22 -22.74 13.74
CA THR A 83 4.43 -22.89 14.56
C THR A 83 5.70 -23.11 13.74
N ASP A 84 5.66 -22.99 12.41
CA ASP A 84 6.86 -22.94 11.57
C ASP A 84 7.54 -21.57 11.78
N GLU A 85 8.56 -21.56 12.63
CA GLU A 85 9.20 -20.39 13.27
C GLU A 85 9.90 -19.38 12.34
N THR A 86 9.66 -19.36 11.02
CA THR A 86 10.47 -18.54 10.08
C THR A 86 9.76 -17.39 9.38
N GLU A 87 8.44 -17.24 9.45
CA GLU A 87 7.77 -16.08 8.84
C GLU A 87 6.62 -15.56 9.73
N LEU A 88 6.96 -15.00 10.89
CA LEU A 88 6.04 -14.11 11.59
C LEU A 88 5.70 -12.95 10.64
N TYR A 89 4.49 -12.93 10.09
CA TYR A 89 4.03 -11.83 9.23
C TYR A 89 4.12 -10.53 10.03
N GLN A 90 4.97 -9.63 9.57
CA GLN A 90 5.09 -8.28 10.06
C GLN A 90 4.61 -7.33 8.97
N CYS A 91 3.93 -6.26 9.36
CA CYS A 91 3.52 -5.21 8.44
C CYS A 91 4.28 -3.90 8.71
N ASP A 92 4.78 -3.27 7.65
CA ASP A 92 5.59 -2.04 7.77
C ASP A 92 4.70 -0.82 7.95
N SER A 93 3.49 -0.89 7.41
CA SER A 93 2.59 0.24 7.31
C SER A 93 1.15 -0.22 7.16
N THR A 94 0.27 0.41 7.94
CA THR A 94 -1.18 0.24 7.84
C THR A 94 -1.81 1.54 7.39
N TYR A 95 -2.68 1.44 6.40
CA TYR A 95 -3.37 2.55 5.77
C TYR A 95 -4.87 2.39 5.94
N CYS A 96 -5.60 3.49 6.11
CA CYS A 96 -7.06 3.47 6.03
C CYS A 96 -7.65 4.63 5.26
N ILE A 97 -8.91 4.44 4.89
CA ILE A 97 -9.87 5.48 4.59
C ILE A 97 -11.13 5.17 5.40
N ASP A 98 -11.78 6.23 5.85
CA ASP A 98 -13.09 6.15 6.46
C ASP A 98 -13.97 7.22 5.79
N THR A 99 -15.07 6.77 5.20
CA THR A 99 -16.02 7.63 4.48
C THR A 99 -17.43 7.24 4.88
N ASP A 100 -18.40 8.11 4.62
CA ASP A 100 -19.82 7.85 4.95
C ASP A 100 -20.38 6.56 4.31
N SER A 101 -19.76 6.07 3.23
CA SER A 101 -20.26 4.92 2.46
C SER A 101 -19.44 3.64 2.60
N ILE A 102 -18.20 3.72 3.08
CA ILE A 102 -17.29 2.58 3.19
C ILE A 102 -16.06 2.95 4.03
N SER A 103 -15.61 2.01 4.85
CA SER A 103 -14.32 2.07 5.52
C SER A 103 -13.41 0.98 4.92
N ILE A 104 -12.17 1.35 4.55
CA ILE A 104 -11.19 0.40 4.01
C ILE A 104 -9.89 0.57 4.76
N ALA A 105 -9.33 -0.54 5.24
CA ALA A 105 -7.97 -0.59 5.77
C ALA A 105 -7.14 -1.61 4.99
N PHE A 106 -5.85 -1.34 4.81
CA PHE A 106 -4.93 -2.33 4.27
C PHE A 106 -3.54 -2.24 4.90
N ALA A 107 -2.86 -3.38 4.96
CA ALA A 107 -1.52 -3.53 5.51
C ALA A 107 -0.60 -4.22 4.50
N LEU A 108 0.64 -3.74 4.37
CA LEU A 108 1.66 -4.32 3.51
C LEU A 108 2.65 -5.16 4.31
N GLU A 109 2.99 -6.34 3.81
CA GLU A 109 4.03 -7.22 4.38
C GLU A 109 5.41 -6.57 4.30
N VAL A 110 6.16 -6.49 5.41
CA VAL A 110 7.49 -5.84 5.50
C VAL A 110 8.52 -6.43 4.53
N LEU A 111 8.66 -7.77 4.52
CA LEU A 111 9.90 -8.40 4.05
C LEU A 111 10.12 -8.28 2.54
N ASN A 112 9.07 -8.48 1.76
CA ASN A 112 9.17 -8.59 0.31
C ASN A 112 8.03 -7.87 -0.43
N HIS A 113 7.12 -7.23 0.32
CA HIS A 113 5.92 -6.56 -0.20
C HIS A 113 5.10 -7.46 -1.15
N LYS A 114 5.14 -8.79 -1.01
CA LYS A 114 4.38 -9.72 -1.87
C LYS A 114 2.93 -9.79 -1.46
N ARG A 115 2.61 -9.43 -0.23
CA ARG A 115 1.26 -9.54 0.32
C ARG A 115 0.70 -8.21 0.78
N LEU A 116 -0.59 -8.04 0.53
CA LEU A 116 -1.43 -6.96 1.04
C LEU A 116 -2.66 -7.56 1.71
N ASP A 117 -2.84 -7.30 3.00
CA ASP A 117 -4.07 -7.66 3.70
C ASP A 117 -5.05 -6.50 3.61
N LEU A 118 -6.30 -6.80 3.26
CA LEU A 118 -7.37 -5.85 3.00
C LEU A 118 -8.54 -6.14 3.93
N LEU A 119 -9.00 -5.10 4.61
CA LEU A 119 -10.24 -5.06 5.37
C LEU A 119 -11.19 -4.05 4.74
N ILE A 120 -12.40 -4.49 4.41
CA ILE A 120 -13.53 -3.63 4.04
C ILE A 120 -14.57 -3.79 5.14
N CYS A 121 -15.08 -2.69 5.68
CA CYS A 121 -16.16 -2.71 6.66
C CYS A 121 -17.09 -1.51 6.50
N ASN A 122 -18.28 -1.60 7.10
CA ASN A 122 -19.32 -0.57 7.06
C ASN A 122 -19.70 -0.18 5.62
N SER A 123 -19.59 -1.11 4.67
CA SER A 123 -19.85 -0.80 3.28
C SER A 123 -21.35 -0.72 3.03
N GLN A 124 -21.78 0.44 2.54
CA GLN A 124 -23.12 0.66 1.98
C GLN A 124 -23.17 0.42 0.47
N LEU A 125 -22.04 0.03 -0.13
CA LEU A 125 -21.87 -0.14 -1.56
C LEU A 125 -22.10 -1.60 -1.96
N GLN A 126 -23.05 -1.84 -2.89
CA GLN A 126 -23.41 -3.20 -3.32
C GLN A 126 -22.21 -4.01 -3.86
N ASP A 127 -21.26 -3.35 -4.51
CA ASP A 127 -20.09 -3.97 -5.14
C ASP A 127 -18.95 -4.28 -4.16
N TYR A 128 -19.02 -3.79 -2.92
CA TYR A 128 -17.94 -3.94 -1.94
C TYR A 128 -18.56 -4.49 -0.66
N LYS A 129 -18.32 -5.76 -0.34
CA LYS A 129 -18.91 -6.38 0.84
C LYS A 129 -17.94 -6.28 2.00
N ASP A 130 -18.49 -6.24 3.21
CA ASP A 130 -17.69 -6.32 4.42
C ASP A 130 -16.96 -7.66 4.48
N GLU A 131 -15.64 -7.61 4.47
CA GLU A 131 -14.78 -8.78 4.50
C GLU A 131 -13.33 -8.44 4.84
N ASN A 132 -12.59 -9.48 5.24
CA ASN A 132 -11.15 -9.47 5.37
C ASN A 132 -10.57 -10.47 4.38
N CYS A 133 -9.65 -10.03 3.51
CA CYS A 133 -9.01 -10.89 2.55
C CYS A 133 -7.57 -10.49 2.27
N THR A 134 -6.81 -11.44 1.73
CA THR A 134 -5.42 -11.24 1.33
C THR A 134 -5.31 -11.12 -0.19
N LEU A 135 -4.46 -10.21 -0.65
CA LEU A 135 -4.12 -9.99 -2.05
C LEU A 135 -2.62 -10.19 -2.25
N LEU A 136 -2.24 -10.74 -3.41
CA LEU A 136 -0.86 -11.03 -3.75
C LEU A 136 -0.35 -10.10 -4.85
N LYS A 137 0.89 -9.63 -4.69
CA LYS A 137 1.60 -8.79 -5.65
C LYS A 137 1.68 -9.50 -6.99
N GLN A 138 1.30 -8.79 -8.03
CA GLN A 138 1.42 -9.26 -9.40
C GLN A 138 2.78 -8.84 -9.95
N SER A 139 3.60 -9.82 -10.32
CA SER A 139 4.83 -9.57 -11.08
C SER A 139 4.48 -8.90 -12.42
N LYS A 140 5.21 -7.86 -12.78
CA LYS A 140 5.15 -7.27 -14.12
C LYS A 140 5.79 -8.18 -15.15
#